data_AF-A0A2R5G1C2-F1
#
_entry.id   AF-A0A2R5G1C2-F1
#
_cell.length_a   1.000
_cell.length_b   1.000
_cell.length_c   1.000
_cell.angle_alpha   90.00
_cell.angle_beta   90.00
_cell.angle_gamma   90.00
#
_symmetry.space_group_name_H-M   'P 1'
#
loop_
_entity.id
_entity.type
_entity.pdbx_description
1 polymer ?
#
loop_
_entity_poly.entity_id
_entity_poly.type
_entity_poly.pdbx_seq_one_letter_code
_entity_poly.pdbx_strand_id
1 'polypeptide(L)'
;MSEGNNVGGLVGAAAAVGAIVGIAMVVRKMSASPEKEAPPPAFEVEVEKEDIIRCPHATKDGQRWTLSEVDEMTSVTWIRFAVRIESLLDADTLRTALERVLAEFPFVASRLDTTSDPLRYGLKLDDQSANGVIFETARGIRREANAKLPDVDSPSSAWSAAGIFFAPEGARPSPEETLLMTRLVRFEDEGVSYISVQLNHCLGDAQTYVLLMQKWSEACSSSAAPESLRPAELPPRVTKPVGETPSTRSALLAKWRNEIGGSPPLATRWYWFKLIANFIWASKTCETVEVCIDRKGLDTLKANVKKELPGDEWVSSYELAMSAVLCAQSAAKSGSRAKDTRPVVQSFNVRGKLARYPENYFGNAVFDVPLQVEMDPNSLSSSALSLHRAIRAELDKDGENLACRKNWLEHSRVLGMREETGVFHIVGDCVAGKQTFTNTWSGYNWLVDMGAPAGKGASAYMVPPPVSAPGLNIIMPRAPNGDQAIYVVLPKSKVAAFWDYVASAKLPFRKPHDET
;
A
#
# COMPACT_ATOMS: atom_id res chain seq x y z
N MET A 1 -28.54 -11.42 -47.38
CA MET A 1 -27.23 -10.97 -46.88
C MET A 1 -27.09 -11.49 -45.46
N SER A 2 -25.91 -11.92 -45.03
CA SER A 2 -25.75 -12.81 -43.86
C SER A 2 -25.61 -12.07 -42.53
N GLU A 3 -26.42 -12.47 -41.54
CA GLU A 3 -26.20 -12.14 -40.14
C GLU A 3 -25.01 -12.94 -39.59
N GLY A 4 -23.91 -12.25 -39.30
CA GLY A 4 -22.68 -12.86 -38.77
C GLY A 4 -22.75 -13.08 -37.26
N ASN A 5 -23.21 -14.25 -36.83
CA ASN A 5 -23.29 -14.62 -35.41
C ASN A 5 -21.92 -14.51 -34.70
N ASN A 6 -21.78 -13.52 -33.81
CA ASN A 6 -20.50 -13.10 -33.24
C ASN A 6 -20.06 -13.92 -32.00
N VAL A 7 -20.14 -15.25 -32.10
CA VAL A 7 -19.95 -16.21 -30.98
C VAL A 7 -18.52 -16.24 -30.44
N GLY A 8 -17.53 -15.81 -31.25
CA GLY A 8 -16.11 -15.89 -30.90
C GLY A 8 -15.70 -15.12 -29.63
N GLY A 9 -16.43 -14.06 -29.27
CA GLY A 9 -16.15 -13.27 -28.05
C GLY A 9 -16.33 -14.05 -26.75
N LEU A 10 -17.40 -14.85 -26.66
CA LEU A 10 -17.74 -15.62 -25.46
C LEU A 10 -16.75 -16.77 -25.19
N VAL A 11 -16.36 -17.49 -26.25
CA VAL A 11 -15.37 -18.58 -26.16
C VAL A 11 -14.00 -18.03 -25.73
N GLY A 12 -13.60 -16.86 -26.25
CA GLY A 12 -12.37 -16.18 -25.87
C GLY A 12 -12.34 -15.69 -24.41
N ALA A 13 -13.50 -15.32 -23.85
CA ALA A 13 -13.64 -14.90 -22.46
C ALA A 13 -13.51 -16.09 -21.49
N ALA A 14 -14.22 -17.19 -21.74
CA ALA A 14 -14.15 -18.40 -20.92
C ALA A 14 -12.72 -18.97 -20.87
N ALA A 15 -12.02 -19.01 -22.01
CA ALA A 15 -10.62 -19.43 -22.08
C ALA A 15 -9.65 -18.50 -21.32
N ALA A 16 -9.95 -17.19 -21.25
CA ALA A 16 -9.14 -16.23 -20.50
C ALA A 16 -9.31 -16.39 -18.98
N VAL A 17 -10.56 -16.57 -18.50
CA VAL A 17 -10.84 -16.89 -17.09
C VAL A 17 -10.20 -18.23 -16.71
N GLY A 18 -10.34 -19.26 -17.55
CA GLY A 18 -9.68 -20.56 -17.33
C GLY A 18 -8.16 -20.47 -17.27
N ALA A 19 -7.53 -19.58 -18.04
CA ALA A 19 -6.08 -19.34 -17.96
C ALA A 19 -5.68 -18.60 -16.67
N ILE A 20 -6.42 -17.60 -16.22
CA ILE A 20 -6.13 -16.86 -14.98
C ILE A 20 -6.36 -17.75 -13.75
N VAL A 21 -7.47 -18.47 -13.69
CA VAL A 21 -7.75 -19.48 -12.64
C VAL A 21 -6.70 -20.59 -12.69
N GLY A 22 -6.33 -21.07 -13.88
CA GLY A 22 -5.25 -22.05 -14.06
C GLY A 22 -3.91 -21.55 -13.50
N ILE A 23 -3.53 -20.30 -13.78
CA ILE A 23 -2.30 -19.69 -13.23
C ILE A 23 -2.40 -19.51 -11.71
N ALA A 24 -3.53 -19.04 -11.16
CA ALA A 24 -3.72 -18.90 -9.72
C ALA A 24 -3.67 -20.27 -8.99
N MET A 25 -4.26 -21.31 -9.58
CA MET A 25 -4.16 -22.69 -9.08
C MET A 25 -2.72 -23.23 -9.20
N VAL A 26 -1.99 -22.88 -10.27
CA VAL A 26 -0.56 -23.23 -10.42
C VAL A 26 0.30 -22.50 -9.39
N VAL A 27 0.07 -21.21 -9.10
CA VAL A 27 0.74 -20.48 -8.01
C VAL A 27 0.48 -21.19 -6.68
N ARG A 28 -0.80 -21.44 -6.35
CA ARG A 28 -1.20 -22.15 -5.12
C ARG A 28 -0.55 -23.54 -5.01
N LYS A 29 -0.37 -24.24 -6.14
CA LYS A 29 0.26 -25.57 -6.22
C LYS A 29 1.80 -25.55 -6.29
N MET A 30 2.42 -24.45 -6.70
CA MET A 30 3.88 -24.24 -6.72
C MET A 30 4.41 -23.55 -5.44
N SER A 31 3.51 -22.99 -4.63
CA SER A 31 3.74 -22.77 -3.19
C SER A 31 3.59 -24.09 -2.42
N ALA A 32 2.63 -24.95 -2.78
CA ALA A 32 2.50 -26.32 -2.27
C ALA A 32 3.52 -27.31 -2.90
N SER A 33 4.79 -26.88 -3.03
CA SER A 33 5.91 -27.80 -3.21
C SER A 33 6.07 -28.64 -1.93
N PRO A 34 6.63 -29.87 -1.99
CA PRO A 34 7.04 -30.61 -0.78
C PRO A 34 8.29 -29.97 -0.18
N GLU A 35 8.14 -28.76 0.35
CA GLU A 35 9.07 -28.19 1.30
C GLU A 35 9.09 -29.08 2.55
N LYS A 36 10.21 -29.11 3.28
CA LYS A 36 10.19 -29.62 4.66
C LYS A 36 9.12 -28.82 5.39
N GLU A 37 8.24 -29.49 6.15
CA GLU A 37 7.20 -28.79 6.92
C GLU A 37 7.83 -27.60 7.65
N ALA A 38 7.40 -26.39 7.25
CA ALA A 38 7.89 -25.18 7.90
C ALA A 38 7.54 -25.32 9.40
N PRO A 39 8.46 -24.99 10.32
CA PRO A 39 8.18 -25.11 11.74
C PRO A 39 6.88 -24.34 12.03
N PRO A 40 5.96 -24.92 12.82
CA PRO A 40 4.66 -24.30 13.07
C PRO A 40 4.87 -22.88 13.62
N PRO A 41 4.04 -21.91 13.23
CA PRO A 41 4.21 -20.54 13.70
C PRO A 41 4.16 -20.52 15.24
N ALA A 42 5.06 -19.75 15.86
CA ALA A 42 5.14 -19.63 17.32
C ALA A 42 3.83 -19.08 17.93
N PHE A 43 3.02 -18.40 17.12
CA PHE A 43 1.72 -17.84 17.47
C PHE A 43 0.64 -18.39 16.54
N GLU A 44 -0.45 -18.86 17.13
CA GLU A 44 -1.67 -19.28 16.46
C GLU A 44 -2.80 -18.32 16.83
N VAL A 45 -3.79 -18.18 15.94
CA VAL A 45 -4.92 -17.27 16.13
C VAL A 45 -6.21 -18.06 15.90
N GLU A 46 -6.97 -18.23 16.97
CA GLU A 46 -8.24 -18.95 17.00
C GLU A 46 -9.38 -17.94 16.93
N VAL A 47 -10.21 -18.01 15.89
CA VAL A 47 -11.36 -17.11 15.73
C VAL A 47 -12.49 -17.55 16.68
N GLU A 48 -12.83 -16.68 17.62
CA GLU A 48 -13.89 -16.91 18.61
C GLU A 48 -15.26 -16.48 18.06
N LYS A 49 -15.29 -15.43 17.22
CA LYS A 49 -16.52 -14.82 16.68
C LYS A 49 -16.24 -14.04 15.39
N GLU A 50 -17.13 -14.17 14.41
CA GLU A 50 -17.24 -13.29 13.23
C GLU A 50 -18.54 -12.47 13.32
N ASP A 51 -18.45 -11.13 13.19
CA ASP A 51 -19.59 -10.22 13.07
C ASP A 51 -19.56 -9.50 11.72
N ILE A 52 -20.73 -9.30 11.10
CA ILE A 52 -20.92 -8.35 9.99
C ILE A 52 -21.51 -7.06 10.56
N ILE A 53 -20.67 -6.04 10.72
CA ILE A 53 -21.08 -4.70 11.16
C ILE A 53 -21.70 -3.98 9.97
N ARG A 54 -22.99 -3.67 10.04
CA ARG A 54 -23.72 -2.99 8.95
C ARG A 54 -23.63 -1.47 9.08
N CYS A 55 -23.71 -0.78 7.96
CA CYS A 55 -23.92 0.66 7.96
C CYS A 55 -25.41 0.96 8.30
N PRO A 56 -25.71 1.83 9.28
CA PRO A 56 -27.10 2.19 9.64
C PRO A 56 -27.81 3.07 8.59
N HIS A 57 -27.14 3.44 7.50
CA HIS A 57 -27.70 4.23 6.39
C HIS A 57 -27.87 3.41 5.10
N ALA A 58 -27.74 2.09 5.16
CA ALA A 58 -28.10 1.19 4.06
C ALA A 58 -29.61 1.31 3.73
N THR A 59 -29.94 1.50 2.45
CA THR A 59 -31.32 1.68 1.96
C THR A 59 -31.67 0.67 0.88
N LYS A 60 -32.97 0.36 0.72
CA LYS A 60 -33.48 -0.60 -0.28
C LYS A 60 -33.13 -0.23 -1.73
N ASP A 61 -33.18 1.06 -2.04
CA ASP A 61 -32.88 1.57 -3.38
C ASP A 61 -31.35 1.62 -3.66
N GLY A 62 -30.54 1.54 -2.59
CA GLY A 62 -29.09 1.54 -2.61
C GLY A 62 -28.47 2.93 -2.77
N GLN A 63 -27.54 3.26 -1.87
CA GLN A 63 -26.59 4.35 -2.11
C GLN A 63 -25.53 3.90 -3.13
N ARG A 64 -25.12 4.82 -4.01
CA ARG A 64 -24.15 4.56 -5.09
C ARG A 64 -23.15 5.70 -5.20
N TRP A 65 -21.87 5.35 -5.29
CA TRP A 65 -20.78 6.28 -5.55
C TRP A 65 -20.00 5.82 -6.79
N THR A 66 -19.44 6.75 -7.56
CA THR A 66 -18.57 6.44 -8.71
C THR A 66 -17.12 6.51 -8.25
N LEU A 67 -16.28 5.52 -8.55
CA LEU A 67 -14.86 5.60 -8.22
C LEU A 67 -14.19 6.70 -9.07
N SER A 68 -13.23 7.43 -8.49
CA SER A 68 -12.33 8.25 -9.33
C SER A 68 -11.42 7.34 -10.15
N GLU A 69 -10.79 7.86 -11.20
CA GLU A 69 -9.84 7.10 -12.00
C GLU A 69 -8.60 6.63 -11.20
N VAL A 70 -8.32 7.24 -10.04
CA VAL A 70 -7.25 6.79 -9.14
C VAL A 70 -7.73 5.63 -8.26
N ASP A 71 -8.93 5.74 -7.68
CA ASP A 71 -9.52 4.66 -6.87
C ASP A 71 -9.77 3.40 -7.70
N GLU A 72 -10.35 3.58 -8.88
CA GLU A 72 -10.66 2.52 -9.84
C GLU A 72 -9.40 1.76 -10.27
N MET A 73 -8.31 2.48 -10.55
CA MET A 73 -6.99 1.91 -10.85
C MET A 73 -6.47 1.05 -9.68
N THR A 74 -6.76 1.43 -8.43
CA THR A 74 -6.30 0.68 -7.25
C THR A 74 -7.19 -0.51 -6.86
N SER A 75 -8.40 -0.65 -7.43
CA SER A 75 -9.39 -1.67 -7.02
C SER A 75 -8.95 -3.14 -7.09
N VAL A 76 -7.85 -3.45 -7.79
CA VAL A 76 -7.22 -4.78 -7.86
C VAL A 76 -6.20 -5.06 -6.75
N THR A 77 -5.98 -4.09 -5.85
CA THR A 77 -4.99 -4.14 -4.77
C THR A 77 -5.66 -4.16 -3.41
N TRP A 78 -5.14 -4.99 -2.50
CA TRP A 78 -5.52 -5.00 -1.10
C TRP A 78 -4.37 -4.45 -0.26
N ILE A 79 -4.69 -3.53 0.65
CA ILE A 79 -3.75 -3.02 1.63
C ILE A 79 -4.06 -3.66 2.98
N ARG A 80 -3.00 -3.97 3.72
CA ARG A 80 -3.06 -4.65 5.01
C ARG A 80 -2.11 -3.98 5.99
N PHE A 81 -2.55 -3.83 7.22
CA PHE A 81 -1.74 -3.33 8.34
C PHE A 81 -2.26 -3.91 9.66
N ALA A 82 -1.56 -3.62 10.76
CA ALA A 82 -2.08 -3.84 12.09
C ALA A 82 -1.75 -2.65 13.01
N VAL A 83 -2.12 -2.78 14.29
CA VAL A 83 -1.80 -1.91 15.42
C VAL A 83 -1.69 -2.82 16.66
N ARG A 84 -0.61 -2.70 17.45
CA ARG A 84 -0.44 -3.40 18.74
C ARG A 84 -0.71 -2.44 19.89
N ILE A 85 -1.44 -2.89 20.90
CA ILE A 85 -1.84 -2.06 22.04
C ILE A 85 -1.52 -2.80 23.33
N GLU A 86 -0.86 -2.11 24.28
CA GLU A 86 -0.40 -2.62 25.58
C GLU A 86 -1.57 -2.76 26.61
N SER A 87 -2.72 -3.18 26.10
CA SER A 87 -3.93 -3.49 26.85
C SER A 87 -4.75 -4.55 26.14
N LEU A 88 -5.49 -5.32 26.90
CA LEU A 88 -6.69 -6.00 26.38
C LEU A 88 -7.72 -4.92 26.02
N LEU A 89 -8.36 -5.09 24.87
CA LEU A 89 -9.42 -4.24 24.36
C LEU A 89 -10.75 -4.97 24.44
N ASP A 90 -11.82 -4.20 24.65
CA ASP A 90 -13.18 -4.72 24.66
C ASP A 90 -13.76 -4.81 23.23
N ALA A 91 -14.18 -6.02 22.85
CA ALA A 91 -14.63 -6.30 21.49
C ALA A 91 -15.94 -5.58 21.15
N ASP A 92 -16.89 -5.49 22.08
CA ASP A 92 -18.16 -4.81 21.84
C ASP A 92 -18.01 -3.28 21.78
N THR A 93 -17.09 -2.69 22.55
CA THR A 93 -16.70 -1.28 22.43
C THR A 93 -16.11 -0.99 21.05
N LEU A 94 -15.13 -1.78 20.58
CA LEU A 94 -14.55 -1.61 19.24
C LEU A 94 -15.62 -1.76 18.14
N ARG A 95 -16.46 -2.79 18.23
CA ARG A 95 -17.56 -3.06 17.30
C ARG A 95 -18.57 -1.90 17.25
N THR A 96 -19.01 -1.41 18.41
CA THR A 96 -19.99 -0.30 18.53
C THR A 96 -19.37 1.06 18.15
N ALA A 97 -18.06 1.22 18.27
CA ALA A 97 -17.34 2.37 17.72
C ALA A 97 -17.27 2.29 16.19
N LEU A 98 -16.94 1.13 15.61
CA LEU A 98 -16.90 0.94 14.16
C LEU A 98 -18.28 1.11 13.51
N GLU A 99 -19.37 0.64 14.14
CA GLU A 99 -20.73 0.87 13.67
C GLU A 99 -21.08 2.37 13.56
N ARG A 100 -20.60 3.19 14.51
CA ARG A 100 -20.75 4.66 14.46
C ARG A 100 -19.88 5.30 13.36
N VAL A 101 -18.66 4.83 13.16
CA VAL A 101 -17.81 5.26 12.04
C VAL A 101 -18.43 4.91 10.68
N LEU A 102 -19.12 3.78 10.57
CA LEU A 102 -19.86 3.41 9.35
C LEU A 102 -21.13 4.23 9.11
N ALA A 103 -21.63 4.97 10.10
CA ALA A 103 -22.65 6.01 9.85
C ALA A 103 -22.04 7.25 9.17
N GLU A 104 -20.82 7.64 9.56
CA GLU A 104 -20.10 8.78 8.98
C GLU A 104 -19.50 8.46 7.59
N PHE A 105 -18.97 7.24 7.41
CA PHE A 105 -18.32 6.78 6.18
C PHE A 105 -19.06 5.57 5.56
N PRO A 106 -20.32 5.72 5.11
CA PRO A 106 -21.19 4.60 4.71
C PRO A 106 -20.63 3.76 3.55
N PHE A 107 -19.88 4.38 2.64
CA PHE A 107 -19.24 3.70 1.51
C PHE A 107 -18.12 2.74 1.93
N VAL A 108 -17.61 2.78 3.17
CA VAL A 108 -16.64 1.78 3.68
C VAL A 108 -17.30 0.40 3.86
N ALA A 109 -18.61 0.36 4.14
CA ALA A 109 -19.42 -0.85 4.21
C ALA A 109 -19.95 -1.34 2.85
N SER A 110 -19.61 -0.65 1.75
CA SER A 110 -20.11 -0.93 0.40
C SER A 110 -19.47 -2.16 -0.25
N ARG A 111 -20.00 -2.55 -1.40
CA ARG A 111 -19.40 -3.53 -2.32
C ARG A 111 -18.98 -2.85 -3.62
N LEU A 112 -17.98 -3.44 -4.29
CA LEU A 112 -17.53 -2.98 -5.59
C LEU A 112 -18.52 -3.43 -6.67
N ASP A 113 -19.17 -2.46 -7.31
CA ASP A 113 -20.22 -2.71 -8.31
C ASP A 113 -19.78 -2.28 -9.71
N THR A 114 -20.21 -3.04 -10.72
CA THR A 114 -20.13 -2.61 -12.12
C THR A 114 -21.26 -1.63 -12.37
N THR A 115 -20.95 -0.40 -12.76
CA THR A 115 -22.00 0.59 -13.01
C THR A 115 -22.79 0.28 -14.30
N SER A 116 -23.85 1.04 -14.58
CA SER A 116 -24.55 0.97 -15.87
C SER A 116 -23.69 1.35 -17.08
N ASP A 117 -22.53 1.99 -16.87
CA ASP A 117 -21.45 2.03 -17.84
C ASP A 117 -20.56 0.78 -17.61
N PRO A 118 -20.51 -0.19 -18.55
CA PRO A 118 -19.71 -1.41 -18.39
C PRO A 118 -18.20 -1.16 -18.46
N LEU A 119 -17.78 0.09 -18.68
CA LEU A 119 -16.40 0.56 -18.59
C LEU A 119 -16.17 1.38 -17.31
N ARG A 120 -16.99 1.26 -16.25
CA ARG A 120 -16.75 1.92 -14.95
C ARG A 120 -17.16 1.09 -13.75
N TYR A 121 -16.37 1.25 -12.69
CA TYR A 121 -16.64 0.70 -11.38
C TYR A 121 -17.14 1.77 -10.41
N GLY A 122 -18.01 1.36 -9.50
CA GLY A 122 -18.55 2.19 -8.44
C GLY A 122 -18.60 1.41 -7.12
N LEU A 123 -19.05 2.10 -6.09
CA LEU A 123 -19.35 1.53 -4.78
C LEU A 123 -20.87 1.51 -4.60
N LYS A 124 -21.41 0.40 -4.09
CA LYS A 124 -22.84 0.22 -3.84
C LYS A 124 -23.09 -0.21 -2.39
N LEU A 125 -24.02 0.45 -1.71
CA LEU A 125 -24.48 0.10 -0.37
C LEU A 125 -26.02 0.05 -0.37
N ASP A 126 -26.59 -1.15 -0.36
CA ASP A 126 -28.02 -1.39 -0.16
C ASP A 126 -28.30 -2.20 1.12
N ASP A 127 -29.56 -2.52 1.42
CA ASP A 127 -29.96 -3.23 2.63
C ASP A 127 -29.76 -4.76 2.59
N GLN A 128 -29.11 -5.31 1.55
CA GLN A 128 -28.84 -6.75 1.45
C GLN A 128 -27.91 -7.24 2.55
N SER A 129 -28.14 -8.47 3.00
CA SER A 129 -27.47 -9.05 4.18
C SER A 129 -25.96 -9.20 4.06
N ALA A 130 -25.43 -9.16 2.84
CA ALA A 130 -24.00 -9.23 2.54
C ALA A 130 -23.26 -7.91 2.78
N ASN A 131 -23.94 -6.76 2.83
CA ASN A 131 -23.30 -5.45 2.98
C ASN A 131 -22.95 -5.14 4.44
N GLY A 132 -21.87 -4.40 4.65
CA GLY A 132 -21.22 -4.25 5.95
C GLY A 132 -19.72 -4.47 5.89
N VAL A 133 -19.10 -4.52 7.07
CA VAL A 133 -17.68 -4.77 7.32
C VAL A 133 -17.56 -6.03 8.18
N ILE A 134 -16.60 -6.89 7.86
CA ILE A 134 -16.30 -8.06 8.72
C ILE A 134 -15.45 -7.58 9.89
N PHE A 135 -15.88 -7.90 11.11
CA PHE A 135 -15.15 -7.69 12.36
C PHE A 135 -15.06 -9.03 13.09
N GLU A 136 -13.85 -9.54 13.27
CA GLU A 136 -13.62 -10.84 13.90
C GLU A 136 -12.90 -10.67 15.24
N THR A 137 -13.39 -11.36 16.26
CA THR A 137 -12.74 -11.47 17.57
C THR A 137 -12.05 -12.81 17.68
N ALA A 138 -10.79 -12.80 18.08
CA ALA A 138 -9.93 -13.97 18.11
C ALA A 138 -9.03 -13.99 19.36
N ARG A 139 -8.69 -15.21 19.78
CA ARG A 139 -7.72 -15.49 20.82
C ARG A 139 -6.36 -15.76 20.20
N GLY A 140 -5.35 -15.06 20.68
CA GLY A 140 -3.96 -15.35 20.39
C GLY A 140 -3.43 -16.47 21.28
N ILE A 141 -2.81 -17.48 20.68
CA ILE A 141 -2.28 -18.67 21.36
C ILE A 141 -0.78 -18.75 21.14
N ARG A 142 -0.01 -18.83 22.23
CA ARG A 142 1.44 -19.08 22.18
C ARG A 142 1.69 -20.58 22.15
N ARG A 143 2.30 -21.08 21.08
CA ARG A 143 2.61 -22.52 20.92
C ARG A 143 3.87 -22.95 21.67
N GLU A 144 4.77 -22.01 21.96
CA GLU A 144 5.95 -22.22 22.80
C GLU A 144 5.82 -21.39 24.09
N ALA A 145 5.95 -22.02 25.26
CA ALA A 145 5.73 -21.36 26.56
C ALA A 145 6.69 -20.19 26.86
N ASN A 146 7.83 -20.13 26.16
CA ASN A 146 8.84 -19.08 26.30
C ASN A 146 8.86 -18.10 25.10
N ALA A 147 7.93 -18.22 24.14
CA ALA A 147 7.81 -17.23 23.07
C ALA A 147 7.26 -15.91 23.64
N LYS A 148 8.14 -14.94 23.84
CA LYS A 148 7.76 -13.54 24.05
C LYS A 148 6.95 -13.08 22.84
N LEU A 149 5.84 -12.37 23.04
CA LEU A 149 5.16 -11.75 21.90
C LEU A 149 6.12 -10.88 21.07
N PRO A 150 5.96 -10.89 19.73
CA PRO A 150 6.78 -10.06 18.87
C PRO A 150 6.36 -8.60 19.08
N ASP A 151 7.29 -7.81 19.59
CA ASP A 151 7.11 -6.36 19.59
C ASP A 151 7.19 -5.82 18.15
N VAL A 152 7.18 -4.49 17.99
CA VAL A 152 7.52 -3.78 16.73
C VAL A 152 8.71 -4.39 15.99
N ASP A 153 9.66 -4.98 16.71
CA ASP A 153 10.96 -5.40 16.20
C ASP A 153 10.97 -6.60 15.24
N SER A 154 9.89 -7.39 15.17
CA SER A 154 9.85 -8.57 14.31
C SER A 154 8.63 -8.57 13.40
N PRO A 155 8.64 -7.81 12.28
CA PRO A 155 7.49 -7.70 11.39
C PRO A 155 6.90 -9.04 10.96
N SER A 156 7.72 -9.99 10.50
CA SER A 156 7.24 -11.32 10.09
C SER A 156 6.57 -12.11 11.22
N SER A 157 7.02 -11.94 12.45
CA SER A 157 6.44 -12.58 13.63
C SER A 157 5.16 -11.85 14.08
N ALA A 158 5.16 -10.52 14.06
CA ALA A 158 3.99 -9.69 14.33
C ALA A 158 2.87 -9.89 13.29
N TRP A 159 3.21 -10.18 12.02
CA TRP A 159 2.28 -10.65 10.99
C TRP A 159 1.51 -11.92 11.42
N SER A 160 2.21 -12.84 12.09
CA SER A 160 1.63 -14.09 12.61
C SER A 160 0.81 -13.84 13.88
N ALA A 161 1.31 -13.02 14.82
CA ALA A 161 0.65 -12.74 16.10
C ALA A 161 -0.60 -11.85 15.94
N ALA A 162 -0.55 -10.84 15.06
CA ALA A 162 -1.73 -10.08 14.63
C ALA A 162 -2.68 -10.89 13.73
N GLY A 163 -2.27 -12.11 13.37
CA GLY A 163 -2.92 -13.06 12.47
C GLY A 163 -3.52 -12.38 11.26
N ILE A 164 -2.75 -11.89 10.30
CA ILE A 164 -3.37 -11.14 9.18
C ILE A 164 -3.94 -12.10 8.12
N PHE A 165 -5.22 -11.89 7.75
CA PHE A 165 -5.89 -12.67 6.69
C PHE A 165 -5.37 -12.32 5.28
N PHE A 166 -5.42 -13.29 4.35
CA PHE A 166 -5.04 -13.10 2.94
C PHE A 166 -6.24 -13.28 2.00
N ALA A 167 -6.82 -12.18 1.51
CA ALA A 167 -7.54 -12.20 0.24
C ALA A 167 -6.58 -12.59 -0.91
N PRO A 168 -7.04 -13.32 -1.95
CA PRO A 168 -6.21 -13.72 -3.09
C PRO A 168 -5.71 -12.50 -3.88
N GLU A 169 -4.40 -12.31 -3.90
CA GLU A 169 -3.79 -11.11 -4.48
C GLU A 169 -3.92 -11.06 -6.01
N GLY A 170 -4.14 -9.86 -6.55
CA GLY A 170 -4.33 -9.63 -7.99
C GLY A 170 -5.75 -9.90 -8.50
N ALA A 171 -6.66 -10.43 -7.66
CA ALA A 171 -8.09 -10.43 -7.95
C ALA A 171 -8.72 -9.07 -7.59
N ARG A 172 -9.52 -8.52 -8.51
CA ARG A 172 -10.51 -7.48 -8.20
C ARG A 172 -11.59 -8.12 -7.29
N PRO A 173 -12.08 -7.46 -6.23
CA PRO A 173 -13.14 -8.00 -5.40
C PRO A 173 -14.35 -8.44 -6.22
N SER A 174 -14.98 -9.55 -5.82
CA SER A 174 -16.31 -9.88 -6.33
C SER A 174 -17.36 -8.90 -5.77
N PRO A 175 -18.54 -8.74 -6.41
CA PRO A 175 -19.61 -7.86 -5.90
C PRO A 175 -20.20 -8.29 -4.55
N GLU A 176 -19.83 -9.47 -4.04
CA GLU A 176 -20.26 -10.00 -2.74
C GLU A 176 -19.20 -9.77 -1.64
N GLU A 177 -17.92 -9.58 -2.01
CA GLU A 177 -16.78 -9.45 -1.10
C GLU A 177 -16.70 -8.09 -0.40
N THR A 178 -16.49 -8.12 0.92
CA THR A 178 -16.31 -6.90 1.72
C THR A 178 -15.04 -6.13 1.35
N LEU A 179 -15.16 -4.81 1.22
CA LEU A 179 -14.01 -3.94 0.94
C LEU A 179 -13.21 -3.58 2.19
N LEU A 180 -13.69 -3.92 3.38
CA LEU A 180 -12.97 -3.83 4.66
C LEU A 180 -13.21 -5.10 5.50
N MET A 181 -12.13 -5.61 6.09
CA MET A 181 -12.11 -6.65 7.13
C MET A 181 -11.22 -6.17 8.28
N THR A 182 -11.64 -6.49 9.50
CA THR A 182 -10.95 -6.11 10.74
C THR A 182 -10.93 -7.29 11.71
N ARG A 183 -9.86 -7.40 12.50
CA ARG A 183 -9.58 -8.58 13.33
C ARG A 183 -8.92 -8.16 14.65
N LEU A 184 -9.62 -8.34 15.76
CA LEU A 184 -9.09 -8.18 17.11
C LEU A 184 -8.49 -9.51 17.57
N VAL A 185 -7.18 -9.58 17.79
CA VAL A 185 -6.50 -10.72 18.41
C VAL A 185 -6.08 -10.34 19.83
N ARG A 186 -6.52 -11.09 20.84
CA ARG A 186 -6.23 -10.85 22.27
C ARG A 186 -5.28 -11.90 22.81
N PHE A 187 -4.19 -11.48 23.44
CA PHE A 187 -3.27 -12.33 24.21
C PHE A 187 -3.46 -12.01 25.69
N GLU A 188 -4.43 -12.69 26.32
CA GLU A 188 -4.90 -12.40 27.69
C GLU A 188 -3.80 -12.57 28.75
N ASP A 189 -2.81 -13.41 28.47
CA ASP A 189 -1.69 -13.78 29.34
C ASP A 189 -0.53 -12.77 29.35
N GLU A 190 -0.34 -12.00 28.27
CA GLU A 190 0.55 -10.83 28.27
C GLU A 190 -0.21 -9.50 28.44
N GLY A 191 -1.54 -9.52 28.35
CA GLY A 191 -2.37 -8.31 28.46
C GLY A 191 -2.32 -7.41 27.22
N VAL A 192 -2.06 -7.99 26.05
CA VAL A 192 -1.79 -7.30 24.77
C VAL A 192 -2.91 -7.58 23.76
N SER A 193 -3.27 -6.56 22.95
CA SER A 193 -4.16 -6.72 21.80
C SER A 193 -3.46 -6.35 20.49
N TYR A 194 -3.88 -7.00 19.41
CA TYR A 194 -3.62 -6.57 18.04
C TYR A 194 -4.96 -6.27 17.35
N ILE A 195 -5.03 -5.18 16.61
CA ILE A 195 -6.07 -4.96 15.60
C ILE A 195 -5.38 -5.09 14.25
N SER A 196 -5.68 -6.13 13.46
CA SER A 196 -5.29 -6.19 12.05
C SER A 196 -6.44 -5.77 11.13
N VAL A 197 -6.06 -5.11 10.03
CA VAL A 197 -6.97 -4.48 9.06
C VAL A 197 -6.56 -4.90 7.67
N GLN A 198 -7.51 -5.43 6.89
CA GLN A 198 -7.37 -5.63 5.45
C GLN A 198 -8.46 -4.83 4.74
N LEU A 199 -8.09 -4.03 3.75
CA LEU A 199 -9.03 -3.25 2.95
C LEU A 199 -8.66 -3.27 1.47
N ASN A 200 -9.65 -3.05 0.60
CA ASN A 200 -9.37 -2.83 -0.80
C ASN A 200 -8.95 -1.37 -1.03
N HIS A 201 -7.89 -1.18 -1.82
CA HIS A 201 -7.24 0.10 -2.03
C HIS A 201 -8.17 1.12 -2.74
N CYS A 202 -9.25 0.69 -3.42
CA CYS A 202 -10.24 1.65 -3.95
C CYS A 202 -11.04 2.43 -2.89
N LEU A 203 -11.00 2.03 -1.61
CA LEU A 203 -11.61 2.83 -0.52
C LEU A 203 -10.79 4.09 -0.20
N GLY A 204 -9.51 4.14 -0.58
CA GLY A 204 -8.68 5.34 -0.51
C GLY A 204 -7.20 5.04 -0.33
N ASP A 205 -6.42 6.07 0.01
CA ASP A 205 -4.97 5.95 0.26
C ASP A 205 -4.59 5.99 1.76
N ALA A 206 -3.28 6.00 2.05
CA ALA A 206 -2.73 6.00 3.41
C ALA A 206 -3.25 7.13 4.33
N GLN A 207 -3.57 8.32 3.81
CA GLN A 207 -4.20 9.37 4.65
C GLN A 207 -5.63 8.97 5.02
N THR A 208 -6.37 8.40 4.07
CA THR A 208 -7.73 7.92 4.28
C THR A 208 -7.77 6.78 5.30
N TYR A 209 -6.80 5.85 5.30
CA TYR A 209 -6.73 4.79 6.31
C TYR A 209 -6.46 5.34 7.71
N VAL A 210 -5.59 6.34 7.82
CA VAL A 210 -5.32 7.01 9.10
C VAL A 210 -6.56 7.75 9.61
N LEU A 211 -7.27 8.46 8.74
CA LEU A 211 -8.50 9.14 9.11
C LEU A 211 -9.57 8.16 9.62
N LEU A 212 -9.72 7.01 8.96
CA LEU A 212 -10.63 5.94 9.40
C LEU A 212 -10.25 5.41 10.80
N MET A 213 -8.97 5.14 11.04
CA MET A 213 -8.47 4.64 12.32
C MET A 213 -8.56 5.70 13.44
N GLN A 214 -8.33 6.98 13.13
CA GLN A 214 -8.54 8.10 14.05
C GLN A 214 -10.01 8.24 14.43
N LYS A 215 -10.93 8.19 13.46
CA LYS A 215 -12.37 8.26 13.71
C LYS A 215 -12.89 7.06 14.51
N TRP A 216 -12.30 5.88 14.31
CA TRP A 216 -12.57 4.70 15.15
C TRP A 216 -12.08 4.90 16.59
N SER A 217 -10.88 5.46 16.79
CA SER A 217 -10.36 5.86 18.10
C SER A 217 -11.24 6.92 18.79
N GLU A 218 -11.60 8.00 18.10
CA GLU A 218 -12.53 9.03 18.60
C GLU A 218 -13.86 8.42 19.07
N ALA A 219 -14.41 7.47 18.29
CA ALA A 219 -15.62 6.76 18.65
C ALA A 219 -15.43 5.78 19.83
N CYS A 220 -14.26 5.17 20.02
CA CYS A 220 -13.99 4.33 21.20
C CYS A 220 -14.01 5.14 22.49
N SER A 221 -13.41 6.34 22.48
CA SER A 221 -13.25 7.17 23.68
C SER A 221 -14.41 8.14 23.95
N SER A 222 -15.33 8.34 23.01
CA SER A 222 -16.47 9.26 23.17
C SER A 222 -17.83 8.55 23.10
N SER A 223 -18.77 9.02 23.93
CA SER A 223 -20.19 8.65 23.87
C SER A 223 -21.01 9.55 22.94
N ALA A 224 -20.41 10.63 22.42
CA ALA A 224 -20.98 11.47 21.39
C ALA A 224 -20.97 10.75 20.02
N ALA A 225 -21.76 11.26 19.08
CA ALA A 225 -21.48 11.03 17.67
C ALA A 225 -20.24 11.86 17.28
N PRO A 226 -19.31 11.32 16.47
CA PRO A 226 -18.22 12.11 15.89
C PRO A 226 -18.76 13.33 15.12
N GLU A 227 -18.01 14.43 15.09
CA GLU A 227 -18.36 15.55 14.21
C GLU A 227 -18.25 15.09 12.75
N SER A 228 -19.38 15.08 12.05
CA SER A 228 -19.54 14.43 10.75
C SER A 228 -18.70 15.11 9.67
N LEU A 229 -17.58 14.46 9.34
CA LEU A 229 -16.85 14.73 8.10
C LEU A 229 -17.67 14.18 6.94
N ARG A 230 -18.55 15.04 6.38
CA ARG A 230 -19.17 14.75 5.08
C ARG A 230 -18.07 14.37 4.09
N PRO A 231 -18.15 13.20 3.43
CA PRO A 231 -17.23 12.88 2.35
C PRO A 231 -17.31 14.00 1.31
N ALA A 232 -16.15 14.58 0.95
CA ALA A 232 -16.11 15.59 -0.10
C ALA A 232 -16.73 15.00 -1.37
N GLU A 233 -17.60 15.77 -2.04
CA GLU A 233 -18.21 15.30 -3.29
C GLU A 233 -17.12 14.88 -4.28
N LEU A 234 -17.26 13.67 -4.82
CA LEU A 234 -16.27 13.05 -5.68
C LEU A 234 -15.91 14.00 -6.82
N PRO A 235 -14.62 14.38 -6.98
CA PRO A 235 -14.27 15.48 -7.85
C PRO A 235 -14.69 15.20 -9.30
N PRO A 236 -15.17 16.23 -10.02
CA PRO A 236 -15.62 16.07 -11.39
C PRO A 236 -14.48 15.49 -12.24
N ARG A 237 -14.74 14.32 -12.82
CA ARG A 237 -13.77 13.55 -13.59
C ARG A 237 -13.26 14.36 -14.78
N VAL A 238 -11.95 14.24 -15.07
CA VAL A 238 -11.33 14.85 -16.24
C VAL A 238 -11.82 14.13 -17.51
N THR A 239 -13.00 14.52 -18.01
CA THR A 239 -13.69 13.89 -19.15
C THR A 239 -13.06 14.18 -20.52
N LYS A 240 -12.04 15.04 -20.54
CA LYS A 240 -11.15 15.27 -21.70
C LYS A 240 -9.71 15.37 -21.18
N PRO A 241 -8.81 14.43 -21.52
CA PRO A 241 -7.39 14.61 -21.22
C PRO A 241 -6.88 15.89 -21.89
N VAL A 242 -6.30 16.78 -21.09
CA VAL A 242 -5.85 18.11 -21.54
C VAL A 242 -4.74 17.94 -22.57
N GLY A 243 -5.00 18.41 -23.80
CA GLY A 243 -4.06 18.28 -24.92
C GLY A 243 -4.11 16.97 -25.71
N GLU A 244 -5.19 16.18 -25.62
CA GLU A 244 -5.34 15.01 -26.50
C GLU A 244 -5.49 15.44 -27.98
N THR A 245 -4.55 15.01 -28.81
CA THR A 245 -4.60 15.13 -30.26
C THR A 245 -4.43 13.75 -30.90
N PRO A 246 -4.81 13.55 -32.18
CA PRO A 246 -4.55 12.29 -32.88
C PRO A 246 -3.06 11.89 -32.91
N SER A 247 -2.14 12.85 -32.89
CA SER A 247 -0.70 12.59 -32.74
C SER A 247 -0.33 12.17 -31.32
N THR A 248 -0.92 12.77 -30.27
CA THR A 248 -0.79 12.29 -28.88
C THR A 248 -1.21 10.82 -28.77
N ARG A 249 -2.42 10.46 -29.24
CA ARG A 249 -2.94 9.08 -29.25
C ARG A 249 -1.99 8.11 -29.99
N SER A 250 -1.41 8.55 -31.11
CA SER A 250 -0.50 7.75 -31.92
C SER A 250 0.88 7.56 -31.27
N ALA A 251 1.43 8.61 -30.66
CA ALA A 251 2.70 8.55 -29.93
C ALA A 251 2.59 7.66 -28.68
N LEU A 252 1.45 7.72 -27.97
CA LEU A 252 1.14 6.86 -26.84
C LEU A 252 1.01 5.38 -27.24
N LEU A 253 0.34 5.07 -28.35
CA LEU A 253 0.30 3.71 -28.90
C LEU A 253 1.69 3.23 -29.37
N ALA A 254 2.52 4.10 -29.93
CA ALA A 254 3.89 3.76 -30.31
C ALA A 254 4.74 3.46 -29.06
N LYS A 255 4.66 4.29 -28.02
CA LYS A 255 5.31 4.05 -26.72
C LYS A 255 4.90 2.70 -26.12
N TRP A 256 3.60 2.43 -26.03
CA TRP A 256 3.05 1.17 -25.52
C TRP A 256 3.58 -0.06 -26.28
N ARG A 257 3.59 0.00 -27.62
CA ARG A 257 4.14 -1.06 -28.48
C ARG A 257 5.65 -1.27 -28.28
N ASN A 258 6.40 -0.20 -28.08
CA ASN A 258 7.86 -0.23 -27.89
C ASN A 258 8.26 -0.75 -26.49
N GLU A 259 7.51 -0.39 -25.43
CA GLU A 259 7.83 -0.75 -24.05
C GLU A 259 7.38 -2.18 -23.68
N ILE A 260 6.30 -2.68 -24.30
CA ILE A 260 5.64 -3.94 -23.89
C ILE A 260 5.79 -5.03 -24.96
N GLY A 261 5.88 -4.64 -26.24
CA GLY A 261 6.18 -5.53 -27.37
C GLY A 261 4.96 -6.30 -27.91
N GLY A 262 4.33 -5.77 -28.97
CA GLY A 262 3.36 -6.51 -29.79
C GLY A 262 1.97 -5.89 -29.87
N SER A 263 0.97 -6.70 -30.20
CA SER A 263 -0.44 -6.28 -30.34
C SER A 263 -1.20 -6.39 -29.01
N PRO A 264 -2.23 -5.55 -28.77
CA PRO A 264 -2.80 -5.35 -27.44
C PRO A 264 -3.17 -6.62 -26.64
N PRO A 265 -3.84 -7.65 -27.20
CA PRO A 265 -4.26 -8.81 -26.42
C PRO A 265 -3.10 -9.73 -26.00
N LEU A 266 -2.10 -9.91 -26.88
CA LEU A 266 -0.99 -10.85 -26.63
C LEU A 266 0.12 -10.21 -25.80
N ALA A 267 0.46 -8.95 -26.08
CA ALA A 267 1.44 -8.20 -25.31
C ALA A 267 0.97 -8.04 -23.84
N THR A 268 -0.33 -7.78 -23.61
CA THR A 268 -0.93 -7.76 -22.26
C THR A 268 -0.80 -9.10 -21.54
N ARG A 269 -1.13 -10.22 -22.20
CA ARG A 269 -1.00 -11.57 -21.59
C ARG A 269 0.45 -11.92 -21.25
N TRP A 270 1.39 -11.56 -22.13
CA TRP A 270 2.82 -11.80 -21.91
C TRP A 270 3.40 -10.92 -20.81
N TYR A 271 2.93 -9.68 -20.71
CA TYR A 271 3.24 -8.77 -19.61
C TYR A 271 2.76 -9.34 -18.26
N TRP A 272 1.50 -9.76 -18.17
CA TRP A 272 0.93 -10.42 -16.98
C TRP A 272 1.68 -11.69 -16.58
N PHE A 273 2.03 -12.56 -17.55
CA PHE A 273 2.82 -13.75 -17.27
C PHE A 273 4.20 -13.42 -16.67
N LYS A 274 4.92 -12.44 -17.25
CA LYS A 274 6.20 -11.95 -16.70
C LYS A 274 6.05 -11.35 -15.30
N LEU A 275 5.01 -10.54 -15.08
CA LEU A 275 4.73 -9.92 -13.79
C LEU A 275 4.52 -10.97 -12.70
N ILE A 276 3.65 -11.95 -12.95
CA ILE A 276 3.36 -13.06 -12.02
C ILE A 276 4.62 -13.90 -11.78
N ALA A 277 5.38 -14.24 -12.83
CA ALA A 277 6.64 -14.97 -12.69
C ALA A 277 7.67 -14.21 -11.84
N ASN A 278 7.79 -12.89 -12.02
CA ASN A 278 8.68 -12.04 -11.24
C ASN A 278 8.22 -11.94 -9.78
N PHE A 279 6.91 -11.86 -9.50
CA PHE A 279 6.38 -11.90 -8.13
C PHE A 279 6.68 -13.23 -7.42
N ILE A 280 6.46 -14.37 -8.09
CA ILE A 280 6.78 -15.72 -7.55
C ILE A 280 8.28 -15.87 -7.32
N TRP A 281 9.11 -15.35 -8.23
CA TRP A 281 10.56 -15.34 -8.04
C TRP A 281 10.95 -14.51 -6.81
N ALA A 282 10.46 -13.28 -6.73
CA ALA A 282 10.85 -12.34 -5.69
C ALA A 282 10.34 -12.73 -4.29
N SER A 283 9.14 -13.31 -4.16
CA SER A 283 8.66 -13.84 -2.86
C SER A 283 9.49 -15.01 -2.34
N LYS A 284 10.17 -15.76 -3.22
CA LYS A 284 11.11 -16.81 -2.83
C LYS A 284 12.53 -16.27 -2.58
N THR A 285 13.03 -15.36 -3.42
CA THR A 285 14.43 -14.88 -3.37
C THR A 285 14.69 -13.65 -2.50
N CYS A 286 13.66 -12.90 -2.14
CA CYS A 286 13.79 -11.62 -1.41
C CYS A 286 13.22 -11.71 0.00
N GLU A 287 13.61 -10.74 0.84
CA GLU A 287 13.15 -10.55 2.20
C GLU A 287 12.94 -9.05 2.48
N THR A 288 12.03 -8.74 3.39
CA THR A 288 11.78 -7.37 3.86
C THR A 288 12.67 -7.09 5.07
N VAL A 289 13.66 -6.23 4.89
CA VAL A 289 14.52 -5.77 5.98
C VAL A 289 13.86 -4.55 6.62
N GLU A 290 13.56 -4.60 7.92
CA GLU A 290 13.30 -3.38 8.70
C GLU A 290 14.62 -2.70 9.05
N VAL A 291 14.69 -1.40 8.76
CA VAL A 291 15.82 -0.53 9.07
C VAL A 291 15.29 0.58 9.99
N CYS A 292 15.78 0.61 11.23
CA CYS A 292 15.29 1.52 12.25
C CYS A 292 16.20 2.75 12.32
N ILE A 293 15.59 3.94 12.42
CA ILE A 293 16.32 5.17 12.76
C ILE A 293 15.60 5.89 13.89
N ASP A 294 16.32 6.13 14.98
CA ASP A 294 15.80 6.91 16.10
C ASP A 294 15.84 8.42 15.79
N ARG A 295 15.01 9.19 16.50
CA ARG A 295 14.86 10.63 16.30
C ARG A 295 16.20 11.40 16.40
N LYS A 296 17.06 11.03 17.35
CA LYS A 296 18.36 11.68 17.61
C LYS A 296 19.37 11.30 16.52
N GLY A 297 19.35 10.07 16.04
CA GLY A 297 20.10 9.62 14.86
C GLY A 297 19.74 10.43 13.61
N LEU A 298 18.43 10.58 13.34
CA LEU A 298 17.93 11.35 12.19
C LEU A 298 18.29 12.83 12.25
N ASP A 299 18.16 13.48 13.42
CA ASP A 299 18.58 14.87 13.60
C ASP A 299 20.10 15.04 13.52
N THR A 300 20.89 14.07 14.00
CA THR A 300 22.36 14.07 13.86
C THR A 300 22.79 13.95 12.40
N LEU A 301 22.16 13.04 11.65
CA LEU A 301 22.41 12.85 10.22
C LEU A 301 22.09 14.13 9.44
N LYS A 302 20.98 14.80 9.78
CA LYS A 302 20.54 16.05 9.17
C LYS A 302 21.45 17.23 9.52
N ALA A 303 21.91 17.31 10.77
CA ALA A 303 22.87 18.31 11.21
C ALA A 303 24.25 18.14 10.56
N ASN A 304 24.63 16.92 10.17
CA ASN A 304 25.85 16.67 9.40
C ASN A 304 25.68 17.03 7.92
N VAL A 305 24.66 16.50 7.23
CA VAL A 305 24.40 16.84 5.82
C VAL A 305 24.22 18.34 5.61
N LYS A 306 23.55 19.07 6.53
CA LYS A 306 23.41 20.54 6.41
C LYS A 306 24.75 21.30 6.35
N LYS A 307 25.85 20.76 6.89
CA LYS A 307 27.19 21.39 6.80
C LYS A 307 27.84 21.23 5.42
N GLU A 308 27.32 20.31 4.60
CA GLU A 308 27.84 19.94 3.29
C GLU A 308 26.95 20.46 2.13
N LEU A 309 25.74 20.95 2.43
CA LEU A 309 24.85 21.54 1.44
C LEU A 309 25.37 22.93 0.99
N PRO A 310 25.26 23.29 -0.31
CA PRO A 310 25.76 24.55 -0.81
C PRO A 310 24.77 25.71 -0.56
N GLY A 311 25.19 26.71 0.21
CA GLY A 311 24.37 27.90 0.48
C GLY A 311 23.14 27.60 1.35
N ASP A 312 21.99 28.14 0.97
CA ASP A 312 20.72 27.98 1.70
C ASP A 312 19.92 26.72 1.30
N GLU A 313 20.53 25.81 0.53
CA GLU A 313 19.93 24.51 0.16
C GLU A 313 19.58 23.68 1.40
N TRP A 314 18.47 22.96 1.33
CA TRP A 314 17.94 22.16 2.44
C TRP A 314 17.43 20.80 1.97
N VAL A 315 17.37 19.83 2.89
CA VAL A 315 16.71 18.54 2.66
C VAL A 315 15.77 18.22 3.81
N SER A 316 14.62 17.63 3.48
CA SER A 316 13.70 17.08 4.48
C SER A 316 14.31 15.84 5.15
N SER A 317 13.78 15.49 6.32
CA SER A 317 14.21 14.26 7.00
C SER A 317 13.81 12.99 6.22
N TYR A 318 12.75 13.08 5.39
CA TYR A 318 12.35 12.01 4.46
C TYR A 318 13.37 11.81 3.33
N GLU A 319 13.70 12.89 2.59
CA GLU A 319 14.68 12.85 1.50
C GLU A 319 16.03 12.33 1.98
N LEU A 320 16.46 12.74 3.18
CA LEU A 320 17.69 12.27 3.80
C LEU A 320 17.67 10.77 4.14
N ALA A 321 16.62 10.29 4.82
CA ALA A 321 16.49 8.89 5.20
C ALA A 321 16.35 7.98 3.97
N MET A 322 15.58 8.40 2.97
CA MET A 322 15.39 7.65 1.73
C MET A 322 16.68 7.60 0.89
N SER A 323 17.41 8.72 0.72
CA SER A 323 18.69 8.69 0.00
C SER A 323 19.73 7.82 0.71
N ALA A 324 19.76 7.75 2.04
CA ALA A 324 20.63 6.83 2.76
C ALA A 324 20.32 5.35 2.46
N VAL A 325 19.02 4.98 2.41
CA VAL A 325 18.58 3.63 1.99
C VAL A 325 18.88 3.37 0.51
N LEU A 326 18.67 4.34 -0.37
CA LEU A 326 18.94 4.21 -1.81
C LEU A 326 20.45 4.02 -2.09
N CYS A 327 21.33 4.74 -1.39
CA CYS A 327 22.77 4.54 -1.45
C CYS A 327 23.17 3.13 -0.96
N ALA A 328 22.63 2.68 0.17
CA ALA A 328 22.86 1.34 0.69
C ALA A 328 22.39 0.24 -0.27
N GLN A 329 21.24 0.44 -0.92
CA GLN A 329 20.75 -0.41 -2.01
C GLN A 329 21.67 -0.41 -3.23
N SER A 330 22.24 0.75 -3.61
CA SER A 330 23.16 0.82 -4.77
C SER A 330 24.46 0.08 -4.49
N ALA A 331 25.05 0.32 -3.31
CA ALA A 331 26.25 -0.37 -2.86
C ALA A 331 26.04 -1.89 -2.76
N ALA A 332 24.95 -2.34 -2.13
CA ALA A 332 24.61 -3.75 -2.03
C ALA A 332 24.36 -4.39 -3.41
N LYS A 333 23.62 -3.71 -4.32
CA LYS A 333 23.31 -4.23 -5.67
C LYS A 333 24.58 -4.41 -6.50
N SER A 334 25.41 -3.37 -6.58
CA SER A 334 26.59 -3.32 -7.45
C SER A 334 27.85 -3.97 -6.88
N GLY A 335 28.00 -4.03 -5.55
CA GLY A 335 29.29 -4.34 -4.89
C GLY A 335 30.31 -3.20 -5.01
N SER A 336 29.87 -2.00 -5.40
CA SER A 336 30.71 -0.83 -5.70
C SER A 336 30.16 0.43 -5.02
N ARG A 337 31.00 1.46 -4.86
CA ARG A 337 30.58 2.81 -4.46
C ARG A 337 30.67 3.81 -5.62
N ALA A 338 30.60 3.34 -6.86
CA ALA A 338 30.45 4.21 -8.01
C ALA A 338 29.13 5.00 -7.91
N LYS A 339 29.16 6.28 -8.32
CA LYS A 339 27.97 7.12 -8.47
C LYS A 339 27.09 6.57 -9.60
N ASP A 340 25.79 6.41 -9.38
CA ASP A 340 24.85 5.91 -10.39
C ASP A 340 23.54 6.71 -10.47
N THR A 341 23.01 6.89 -11.68
CA THR A 341 21.70 7.51 -11.91
C THR A 341 20.64 6.43 -11.92
N ARG A 342 19.64 6.53 -11.03
CA ARG A 342 18.61 5.51 -10.84
C ARG A 342 17.20 6.05 -11.09
N PRO A 343 16.33 5.27 -11.75
CA PRO A 343 14.90 5.52 -11.74
C PRO A 343 14.32 5.19 -10.34
N VAL A 344 13.67 6.18 -9.74
CA VAL A 344 12.94 6.07 -8.47
C VAL A 344 11.49 6.47 -8.74
N VAL A 345 10.50 5.80 -8.16
CA VAL A 345 9.10 6.22 -8.26
C VAL A 345 8.61 6.64 -6.88
N GLN A 346 8.30 7.93 -6.75
CA GLN A 346 7.84 8.52 -5.50
C GLN A 346 6.32 8.63 -5.48
N SER A 347 5.67 8.05 -4.46
CA SER A 347 4.27 8.35 -4.16
C SER A 347 4.13 9.74 -3.52
N PHE A 348 3.29 10.60 -4.10
CA PHE A 348 2.97 11.93 -3.59
C PHE A 348 1.48 12.07 -3.28
N ASN A 349 1.15 12.42 -2.04
CA ASN A 349 -0.19 12.90 -1.70
C ASN A 349 -0.39 14.33 -2.27
N VAL A 350 -1.47 14.53 -3.02
CA VAL A 350 -1.80 15.79 -3.71
C VAL A 350 -3.02 16.54 -3.13
N ARG A 351 -3.57 16.06 -2.01
CA ARG A 351 -4.59 16.82 -1.27
C ARG A 351 -4.07 18.20 -0.87
N GLY A 352 -4.94 19.21 -0.93
CA GLY A 352 -4.60 20.61 -0.71
C GLY A 352 -3.75 21.27 -1.83
N LYS A 353 -3.18 20.48 -2.76
CA LYS A 353 -2.30 20.97 -3.83
C LYS A 353 -3.00 21.09 -5.19
N LEU A 354 -4.00 20.24 -5.44
CA LEU A 354 -4.85 20.30 -6.63
C LEU A 354 -6.27 20.69 -6.23
N ALA A 355 -6.89 21.63 -6.95
CA ALA A 355 -8.22 22.15 -6.62
C ALA A 355 -9.32 21.07 -6.54
N ARG A 356 -9.15 19.93 -7.22
CA ARG A 356 -10.11 18.79 -7.14
C ARG A 356 -9.90 17.87 -5.93
N TYR A 357 -8.77 17.96 -5.22
CA TYR A 357 -8.48 17.13 -4.06
C TYR A 357 -8.30 18.03 -2.83
N PRO A 358 -9.40 18.42 -2.15
CA PRO A 358 -9.30 19.17 -0.89
C PRO A 358 -8.60 18.36 0.21
N GLU A 359 -8.14 19.02 1.27
CA GLU A 359 -7.39 18.40 2.37
C GLU A 359 -8.16 17.27 3.08
N ASN A 360 -9.48 17.39 3.14
CA ASN A 360 -10.43 16.42 3.71
C ASN A 360 -10.99 15.40 2.68
N TYR A 361 -10.41 15.29 1.48
CA TYR A 361 -10.87 14.32 0.48
C TYR A 361 -10.73 12.88 0.98
N PHE A 362 -11.82 12.11 0.96
CA PHE A 362 -11.82 10.68 1.26
C PHE A 362 -11.75 9.88 -0.05
N GLY A 363 -10.74 9.01 -0.18
CA GLY A 363 -10.42 8.31 -1.43
C GLY A 363 -8.92 8.35 -1.72
N ASN A 364 -8.53 8.09 -2.97
CA ASN A 364 -7.15 8.10 -3.42
C ASN A 364 -6.79 9.46 -4.03
N ALA A 365 -5.87 10.18 -3.38
CA ALA A 365 -5.22 11.36 -3.91
C ALA A 365 -3.68 11.22 -3.85
N VAL A 366 -3.18 9.99 -4.07
CA VAL A 366 -1.76 9.69 -4.23
C VAL A 366 -1.40 9.51 -5.71
N PHE A 367 -0.35 10.20 -6.15
CA PHE A 367 0.18 10.18 -7.52
C PHE A 367 1.63 9.71 -7.52
N ASP A 368 1.92 8.70 -8.33
CA ASP A 368 3.21 8.01 -8.36
C ASP A 368 4.05 8.57 -9.49
N VAL A 369 5.17 9.21 -9.13
CA VAL A 369 5.94 10.06 -10.03
C VAL A 369 7.32 9.46 -10.27
N PRO A 370 7.69 9.17 -11.54
CA PRO A 370 9.02 8.71 -11.87
C PRO A 370 10.03 9.87 -11.81
N LEU A 371 11.10 9.65 -11.06
CA LEU A 371 12.25 10.53 -10.85
C LEU A 371 13.49 9.87 -11.45
N GLN A 372 14.43 10.68 -11.95
CA GLN A 372 15.80 10.25 -12.20
C GLN A 372 16.67 10.89 -11.12
N VAL A 373 17.35 10.07 -10.32
CA VAL A 373 18.07 10.53 -9.13
C VAL A 373 19.50 10.02 -9.17
N GLU A 374 20.47 10.91 -8.99
CA GLU A 374 21.87 10.53 -8.86
C GLU A 374 22.16 10.11 -7.42
N MET A 375 22.60 8.87 -7.22
CA MET A 375 23.09 8.34 -5.96
C MET A 375 24.63 8.31 -5.97
N ASP A 376 25.25 8.87 -4.93
CA ASP A 376 26.67 8.74 -4.64
C ASP A 376 26.84 8.06 -3.26
N PRO A 377 27.18 6.76 -3.21
CA PRO A 377 27.43 6.03 -1.95
C PRO A 377 28.64 6.51 -1.12
N ASN A 378 29.28 7.63 -1.51
CA ASN A 378 30.33 8.32 -0.76
C ASN A 378 29.89 9.72 -0.29
N SER A 379 28.78 10.26 -0.81
CA SER A 379 28.24 11.57 -0.45
C SER A 379 26.72 11.49 -0.27
N LEU A 380 26.29 11.33 0.98
CA LEU A 380 24.86 11.36 1.33
C LEU A 380 24.25 12.76 1.11
N SER A 381 25.04 13.83 1.31
CA SER A 381 24.63 15.21 1.03
C SER A 381 24.30 15.43 -0.45
N SER A 382 25.17 15.01 -1.36
CA SER A 382 24.94 15.01 -2.82
C SER A 382 23.69 14.18 -3.17
N SER A 383 23.57 12.98 -2.61
CA SER A 383 22.46 12.04 -2.89
C SER A 383 21.10 12.54 -2.34
N ALA A 384 21.10 13.20 -1.18
CA ALA A 384 19.89 13.80 -0.61
C ALA A 384 19.47 15.07 -1.38
N LEU A 385 20.43 15.89 -1.80
CA LEU A 385 20.17 17.08 -2.62
C LEU A 385 19.69 16.71 -4.04
N SER A 386 20.22 15.62 -4.61
CA SER A 386 19.75 15.08 -5.90
C SER A 386 18.28 14.62 -5.81
N LEU A 387 17.92 13.86 -4.77
CA LEU A 387 16.54 13.44 -4.53
C LEU A 387 15.62 14.64 -4.27
N HIS A 388 16.06 15.60 -3.44
CA HIS A 388 15.31 16.83 -3.16
C HIS A 388 15.01 17.62 -4.44
N ARG A 389 16.03 17.90 -5.25
CA ARG A 389 15.86 18.66 -6.51
C ARG A 389 15.00 17.91 -7.51
N ALA A 390 15.12 16.59 -7.63
CA ALA A 390 14.23 15.77 -8.47
C ALA A 390 12.77 15.83 -7.99
N ILE A 391 12.55 15.77 -6.67
CA ILE A 391 11.22 15.90 -6.05
C ILE A 391 10.63 17.30 -6.28
N ARG A 392 11.38 18.38 -6.03
CA ARG A 392 10.91 19.77 -6.24
C ARG A 392 10.60 20.02 -7.72
N ALA A 393 11.51 19.67 -8.63
CA ALA A 393 11.32 19.85 -10.07
C ALA A 393 10.12 19.09 -10.68
N GLU A 394 9.52 18.12 -9.96
CA GLU A 394 8.24 17.50 -10.33
C GLU A 394 7.03 18.10 -9.60
N LEU A 395 7.20 18.67 -8.39
CA LEU A 395 6.16 19.40 -7.65
C LEU A 395 5.96 20.85 -8.11
N ASP A 396 6.99 21.48 -8.65
CA ASP A 396 6.98 22.86 -9.17
C ASP A 396 6.38 22.94 -10.58
N LYS A 397 6.08 21.79 -11.20
CA LYS A 397 5.29 21.71 -12.43
C LYS A 397 3.82 21.92 -12.08
N ASP A 398 3.13 22.65 -12.95
CA ASP A 398 1.67 22.84 -12.87
C ASP A 398 0.97 21.51 -12.57
N GLY A 399 0.16 21.51 -11.50
CA GLY A 399 -0.42 20.32 -10.90
C GLY A 399 -1.31 19.50 -11.85
N GLU A 400 -1.84 20.11 -12.90
CA GLU A 400 -2.53 19.36 -13.96
C GLU A 400 -1.59 18.42 -14.73
N ASN A 401 -0.29 18.69 -14.82
CA ASN A 401 0.68 17.77 -15.42
C ASN A 401 0.97 16.55 -14.54
N LEU A 402 0.95 16.71 -13.21
CA LEU A 402 1.01 15.58 -12.27
C LEU A 402 -0.23 14.69 -12.43
N ALA A 403 -1.42 15.29 -12.54
CA ALA A 403 -2.66 14.55 -12.82
C ALA A 403 -2.63 13.86 -14.20
N CYS A 404 -2.20 14.56 -15.25
CA CYS A 404 -2.15 14.04 -16.63
C CYS A 404 -1.20 12.85 -16.82
N ARG A 405 -0.23 12.61 -15.92
CA ARG A 405 0.55 11.37 -15.92
C ARG A 405 -0.27 10.14 -15.47
N LYS A 406 -1.24 10.28 -14.57
CA LYS A 406 -2.19 9.20 -14.20
C LYS A 406 -3.41 9.11 -15.12
N ASN A 407 -3.65 10.08 -16.02
CA ASN A 407 -4.57 9.91 -17.15
C ASN A 407 -4.18 8.72 -18.07
N TRP A 408 -3.07 8.02 -17.85
CA TRP A 408 -2.74 6.79 -18.56
C TRP A 408 -3.84 5.71 -18.49
N LEU A 409 -4.63 5.65 -17.40
CA LEU A 409 -5.81 4.78 -17.33
C LEU A 409 -6.88 5.22 -18.34
N GLU A 410 -7.19 6.52 -18.41
CA GLU A 410 -8.23 7.03 -19.32
C GLU A 410 -7.78 6.98 -20.79
N HIS A 411 -6.52 7.31 -21.09
CA HIS A 411 -5.96 7.07 -22.42
C HIS A 411 -6.03 5.57 -22.78
N SER A 412 -5.76 4.65 -21.84
CA SER A 412 -5.89 3.21 -22.07
C SER A 412 -7.34 2.80 -22.37
N ARG A 413 -8.32 3.34 -21.64
CA ARG A 413 -9.75 3.14 -21.85
C ARG A 413 -10.21 3.70 -23.22
N VAL A 414 -9.78 4.91 -23.58
CA VAL A 414 -10.01 5.55 -24.90
C VAL A 414 -9.33 4.77 -26.04
N LEU A 415 -8.25 4.05 -25.76
CA LEU A 415 -7.58 3.12 -26.68
C LEU A 415 -8.22 1.72 -26.75
N GLY A 416 -9.27 1.45 -25.97
CA GLY A 416 -9.93 0.13 -25.91
C GLY A 416 -9.07 -0.96 -25.24
N MET A 417 -8.05 -0.56 -24.47
CA MET A 417 -7.22 -1.47 -23.69
C MET A 417 -7.88 -1.73 -22.33
N ARG A 418 -7.72 -2.94 -21.79
CA ARG A 418 -8.26 -3.26 -20.46
C ARG A 418 -7.54 -2.46 -19.38
N GLU A 419 -8.31 -1.93 -18.44
CA GLU A 419 -7.86 -1.21 -17.22
C GLU A 419 -6.76 -1.95 -16.46
N GLU A 420 -6.86 -3.29 -16.46
CA GLU A 420 -5.92 -4.31 -15.97
C GLU A 420 -4.46 -4.12 -16.43
N THR A 421 -4.16 -3.18 -17.33
CA THR A 421 -2.79 -2.87 -17.79
C THR A 421 -2.15 -1.68 -17.07
N GLY A 422 -2.91 -0.64 -16.71
CA GLY A 422 -2.36 0.65 -16.29
C GLY A 422 -1.56 0.60 -14.98
N VAL A 423 -2.16 -0.01 -13.95
CA VAL A 423 -1.62 -0.12 -12.57
C VAL A 423 -0.23 -0.76 -12.55
N PHE A 424 -0.07 -1.81 -13.35
CA PHE A 424 0.98 -2.79 -13.12
C PHE A 424 2.31 -2.40 -13.74
N HIS A 425 2.38 -1.43 -14.65
CA HIS A 425 3.66 -1.00 -15.24
C HIS A 425 4.64 -0.47 -14.20
N ILE A 426 4.17 0.37 -13.27
CA ILE A 426 5.02 0.90 -12.19
C ILE A 426 5.47 -0.23 -11.25
N VAL A 427 4.52 -1.03 -10.76
CA VAL A 427 4.80 -2.13 -9.83
C VAL A 427 5.72 -3.17 -10.47
N GLY A 428 5.44 -3.60 -11.69
CA GLY A 428 6.17 -4.64 -12.40
C GLY A 428 7.60 -4.28 -12.75
N ASP A 429 7.91 -3.01 -12.98
CA ASP A 429 9.30 -2.56 -13.18
C ASP A 429 10.08 -2.45 -11.86
N CYS A 430 9.40 -2.32 -10.72
CA CYS A 430 9.99 -2.53 -9.39
C CYS A 430 10.20 -4.03 -9.13
N VAL A 431 9.20 -4.88 -9.36
CA VAL A 431 9.33 -6.35 -9.19
C VAL A 431 10.43 -6.92 -10.10
N ALA A 432 10.63 -6.35 -11.30
CA ALA A 432 11.73 -6.67 -12.20
C ALA A 432 13.09 -6.03 -11.83
N GLY A 433 13.20 -5.30 -10.72
CA GLY A 433 14.43 -4.70 -10.21
C GLY A 433 15.03 -3.58 -11.08
N LYS A 434 14.23 -3.00 -11.99
CA LYS A 434 14.66 -1.90 -12.87
C LYS A 434 14.66 -0.56 -12.14
N GLN A 435 13.62 -0.31 -11.33
CA GLN A 435 13.42 0.92 -10.57
C GLN A 435 13.14 0.64 -9.09
N THR A 436 13.04 1.68 -8.28
CA THR A 436 12.80 1.58 -6.83
C THR A 436 11.58 2.41 -6.46
N PHE A 437 10.58 1.80 -5.82
CA PHE A 437 9.36 2.47 -5.36
C PHE A 437 9.56 3.02 -3.95
N THR A 438 9.24 4.29 -3.75
CA THR A 438 9.46 5.00 -2.48
C THR A 438 8.16 5.61 -1.99
N ASN A 439 7.66 5.12 -0.85
CA ASN A 439 6.43 5.59 -0.21
C ASN A 439 6.73 6.08 1.22
N THR A 440 5.92 7.01 1.73
CA THR A 440 6.04 7.52 3.10
C THR A 440 4.67 7.67 3.76
N TRP A 441 4.57 7.03 4.93
CA TRP A 441 3.40 7.02 5.79
C TRP A 441 3.71 7.75 7.12
N SER A 442 4.97 8.19 7.34
CA SER A 442 5.44 8.94 8.50
C SER A 442 5.00 10.42 8.53
N GLY A 443 4.31 10.89 7.49
CA GLY A 443 3.66 12.21 7.48
C GLY A 443 2.26 12.22 8.10
N TYR A 444 1.74 11.07 8.53
CA TYR A 444 0.39 10.93 9.09
C TYR A 444 0.42 10.60 10.59
N ASN A 445 -0.56 11.08 11.34
CA ASN A 445 -0.69 10.80 12.77
C ASN A 445 -1.33 9.42 13.00
N TRP A 446 -0.51 8.37 13.11
CA TRP A 446 -0.96 7.02 13.42
C TRP A 446 -1.35 6.79 14.89
N LEU A 447 -1.22 7.81 15.76
CA LEU A 447 -1.55 7.67 17.18
C LEU A 447 -3.07 7.54 17.35
N VAL A 448 -3.51 6.33 17.70
CA VAL A 448 -4.93 5.96 17.87
C VAL A 448 -5.14 5.30 19.22
N ASP A 449 -5.96 5.91 20.06
CA ASP A 449 -6.41 5.36 21.33
C ASP A 449 -7.73 4.61 21.10
N MET A 450 -7.67 3.27 21.08
CA MET A 450 -8.82 2.41 20.81
C MET A 450 -9.58 2.06 22.11
N GLY A 451 -9.61 2.99 23.08
CA GLY A 451 -10.19 2.78 24.41
C GLY A 451 -9.22 2.11 25.40
N ALA A 452 -7.92 2.37 25.28
CA ALA A 452 -6.92 1.85 26.21
C ALA A 452 -6.97 2.61 27.56
N PRO A 453 -6.72 1.96 28.72
CA PRO A 453 -6.66 2.66 29.99
C PRO A 453 -5.57 3.74 30.01
N ALA A 454 -5.92 4.95 30.45
CA ALA A 454 -5.03 6.10 30.41
C ALA A 454 -3.64 5.81 30.99
N GLY A 455 -2.59 6.10 30.22
CA GLY A 455 -1.19 5.77 30.54
C GLY A 455 -0.66 4.49 29.88
N LYS A 456 -1.55 3.58 29.42
CA LYS A 456 -1.17 2.47 28.53
C LYS A 456 -1.16 2.95 27.08
N GLY A 457 -0.02 3.48 26.64
CA GLY A 457 0.13 4.01 25.28
C GLY A 457 -0.14 2.97 24.19
N ALA A 458 -0.86 3.38 23.15
CA ALA A 458 -1.03 2.59 21.93
C ALA A 458 0.19 2.76 21.01
N SER A 459 0.82 1.65 20.62
CA SER A 459 1.97 1.62 19.71
C SER A 459 1.49 1.22 18.31
N ALA A 460 0.96 2.19 17.57
CA ALA A 460 0.53 1.97 16.20
C ALA A 460 1.72 1.78 15.26
N TYR A 461 1.86 0.57 14.72
CA TYR A 461 2.78 0.24 13.63
C TYR A 461 2.05 -0.58 12.57
N MET A 462 2.02 -0.10 11.32
CA MET A 462 1.74 -1.00 10.22
C MET A 462 2.89 -1.99 10.12
N VAL A 463 2.60 -3.26 10.41
CA VAL A 463 3.32 -4.37 9.81
C VAL A 463 3.08 -4.31 8.29
N PRO A 464 4.09 -3.98 7.46
CA PRO A 464 3.88 -3.72 6.03
C PRO A 464 3.45 -5.00 5.33
N PRO A 465 2.58 -4.94 4.30
CA PRO A 465 2.21 -6.14 3.54
C PRO A 465 3.47 -6.80 2.97
N PRO A 466 3.57 -8.15 2.94
CA PRO A 466 4.75 -8.89 2.49
C PRO A 466 4.91 -8.86 0.96
N VAL A 467 4.72 -7.69 0.35
CA VAL A 467 4.87 -7.40 -1.06
C VAL A 467 6.36 -7.46 -1.37
N SER A 468 6.85 -8.65 -1.72
CA SER A 468 8.25 -8.93 -2.01
C SER A 468 8.74 -8.31 -3.34
N ALA A 469 8.27 -7.12 -3.72
CA ALA A 469 8.77 -6.37 -4.87
C ALA A 469 10.17 -5.79 -4.54
N PRO A 470 11.27 -6.22 -5.19
CA PRO A 470 12.61 -5.77 -4.80
C PRO A 470 12.78 -4.27 -5.04
N GLY A 471 13.29 -3.54 -4.05
CA GLY A 471 13.31 -2.08 -4.11
C GLY A 471 11.94 -1.43 -3.91
N LEU A 472 10.99 -2.10 -3.24
CA LEU A 472 9.93 -1.41 -2.52
C LEU A 472 10.50 -0.91 -1.18
N ASN A 473 10.43 0.41 -0.98
CA ASN A 473 10.87 1.11 0.23
C ASN A 473 9.68 1.88 0.84
N ILE A 474 9.31 1.58 2.08
CA ILE A 474 8.22 2.28 2.80
C ILE A 474 8.75 2.87 4.11
N ILE A 475 8.69 4.19 4.29
CA ILE A 475 9.04 4.87 5.56
C ILE A 475 7.80 5.09 6.41
N MET A 476 7.87 4.70 7.67
CA MET A 476 6.78 4.66 8.64
C MET A 476 7.19 5.24 10.00
N PRO A 477 6.25 5.81 10.77
CA PRO A 477 6.49 6.08 12.17
C PRO A 477 6.47 4.74 12.93
N ARG A 478 7.39 4.58 13.88
CA ARG A 478 7.49 3.38 14.72
C ARG A 478 7.01 3.61 16.15
N ALA A 479 7.14 4.85 16.64
CA ALA A 479 6.72 5.22 17.99
C ALA A 479 6.37 6.73 18.08
N PRO A 480 5.63 7.17 19.13
CA PRO A 480 5.20 8.58 19.28
C PRO A 480 6.36 9.59 19.44
N ASN A 481 7.56 9.11 19.79
CA ASN A 481 8.77 9.91 19.95
C ASN A 481 9.38 10.43 18.63
N GLY A 482 8.84 9.99 17.48
CA GLY A 482 9.34 10.35 16.15
C GLY A 482 10.40 9.41 15.57
N ASP A 483 10.63 8.25 16.19
CA ASP A 483 11.42 7.16 15.60
C ASP A 483 10.72 6.58 14.37
N GLN A 484 11.51 6.14 13.39
CA GLN A 484 11.01 5.66 12.11
C GLN A 484 11.51 4.24 11.80
N ALA A 485 10.59 3.42 11.29
CA ALA A 485 10.90 2.16 10.62
C ALA A 485 10.91 2.38 9.11
N ILE A 486 11.91 1.84 8.43
CA ILE A 486 12.00 1.85 6.97
C ILE A 486 12.03 0.40 6.50
N TYR A 487 11.00 0.01 5.78
CA TYR A 487 10.86 -1.34 5.25
C TYR A 487 11.46 -1.40 3.85
N VAL A 488 12.51 -2.19 3.70
CA VAL A 488 13.37 -2.25 2.50
C VAL A 488 13.38 -3.67 1.95
N VAL A 489 12.73 -3.89 0.81
CA VAL A 489 12.69 -5.23 0.19
C VAL A 489 13.95 -5.48 -0.63
N LEU A 490 14.70 -6.52 -0.27
CA LEU A 490 16.01 -6.86 -0.83
C LEU A 490 16.10 -8.34 -1.23
N PRO A 491 16.84 -8.72 -2.28
CA PRO A 491 17.25 -10.10 -2.48
C PRO A 491 18.07 -10.59 -1.27
N LYS A 492 17.79 -11.79 -0.77
CA LYS A 492 18.43 -12.36 0.44
C LYS A 492 19.96 -12.36 0.36
N SER A 493 20.49 -12.62 -0.84
CA SER A 493 21.93 -12.57 -1.15
C SER A 493 22.58 -11.17 -1.09
N LYS A 494 21.81 -10.11 -0.81
CA LYS A 494 22.27 -8.72 -0.74
C LYS A 494 22.11 -8.06 0.63
N VAL A 495 21.44 -8.71 1.59
CA VAL A 495 21.14 -8.10 2.90
C VAL A 495 22.40 -7.93 3.76
N ALA A 496 23.37 -8.86 3.71
CA ALA A 496 24.67 -8.67 4.35
C ALA A 496 25.38 -7.40 3.84
N ALA A 497 25.55 -7.29 2.51
CA ALA A 497 26.19 -6.14 1.86
C ALA A 497 25.47 -4.80 2.10
N PHE A 498 24.15 -4.81 2.34
CA PHE A 498 23.40 -3.63 2.76
C PHE A 498 23.81 -3.18 4.17
N TRP A 499 23.88 -4.11 5.13
CA TRP A 499 24.31 -3.80 6.50
C TRP A 499 25.81 -3.46 6.59
N ASP A 500 26.66 -4.11 5.78
CA ASP A 500 28.09 -3.76 5.64
C ASP A 500 28.27 -2.31 5.19
N TYR A 501 27.46 -1.86 4.21
CA TYR A 501 27.44 -0.45 3.80
C TYR A 501 26.96 0.45 4.94
N VAL A 502 25.85 0.13 5.60
CA VAL A 502 25.30 0.91 6.73
C VAL A 502 26.34 1.16 7.82
N ALA A 503 27.02 0.10 8.27
CA ALA A 503 28.04 0.19 9.31
C ALA A 503 29.28 0.99 8.85
N SER A 504 29.78 0.71 7.65
CA SER A 504 30.99 1.37 7.14
C SER A 504 30.77 2.82 6.68
N ALA A 505 29.55 3.21 6.30
CA ALA A 505 29.13 4.59 6.08
C ALA A 505 28.72 5.31 7.39
N LYS A 506 28.73 4.60 8.53
CA LYS A 506 28.34 5.11 9.87
C LYS A 506 26.94 5.74 9.88
N LEU A 507 26.00 5.16 9.13
CA LEU A 507 24.60 5.58 9.17
C LEU A 507 23.99 5.20 10.53
N PRO A 508 23.15 6.05 11.14
CA PRO A 508 22.46 5.76 12.41
C PRO A 508 21.25 4.83 12.17
N PHE A 509 21.46 3.79 11.37
CA PHE A 509 20.49 2.76 11.03
C PHE A 509 20.83 1.50 11.83
N ARG A 510 19.89 1.04 12.66
CA ARG A 510 20.02 -0.20 13.44
C ARG A 510 19.02 -1.26 12.95
N LYS A 511 19.30 -2.54 13.19
CA LYS A 511 18.25 -3.56 13.11
C LYS A 511 17.30 -3.36 14.29
N PRO A 512 16.07 -3.87 14.21
CA PRO A 512 15.12 -3.67 15.29
C PRO A 512 15.58 -4.32 16.60
N HIS A 513 16.09 -5.55 16.51
CA HIS A 513 16.61 -6.36 17.62
C HIS A 513 18.01 -6.00 18.13
N ASP A 514 18.67 -4.96 17.59
CA ASP A 514 19.95 -4.51 18.15
C ASP A 514 19.67 -3.67 19.42
N GLU A 515 19.81 -4.29 20.59
CA GLU A 515 19.69 -3.63 21.91
C GLU A 515 20.75 -2.53 22.10
N THR A 516 20.40 -1.47 22.85
CA THR A 516 21.17 -0.22 23.02
C THR A 516 21.90 -0.10 24.35
#